data_AF-A0A7J4CQW9-F1
#
_entry.id   AF-A0A7J4CQW9-F1
#
_cell.length_a   1.000
_cell.length_b   1.000
_cell.length_c   1.000
_cell.angle_alpha   90.00
_cell.angle_beta   90.00
_cell.angle_gamma   90.00
#
_symmetry.space_group_name_H-M   'P 1'
#
loop_
_entity.id
_entity.type
_entity.pdbx_description
1 polymer ?
#
loop_
_entity_poly.entity_id
_entity_poly.type
_entity_poly.pdbx_seq_one_letter_code
_entity_poly.pdbx_strand_id
1 'polypeptide(L)'
;ITTGDATNANLSQDTASLAGKILRINSDGTVPSDNPFNSPVFSYGHRNPQGLAWNENGILVSSEHGPSGERGYAHDEINVIERGKNYGWPIIVGDSNDIVYTNPILHSGDITWAPSGLLYYYSDKIPEWKGKFLVAMLRGEHVMVLDLDLENGMVNSAEKIFQGDYGRIRNLVQSPDGDVFMLTSNNDNDKILQISTLETIPLSVEANERSTTSNDYLLYVIIAAVITGILIVIWRKKS
;
A
#
# COMPACT_ATOMS: atom_id res chain seq x y z
N ILE A 1 -14.53 2.41 -3.43
CA ILE A 1 -14.89 1.72 -2.16
C ILE A 1 -14.56 0.24 -2.35
N THR A 2 -13.89 -0.41 -1.40
CA THR A 2 -13.60 -1.85 -1.48
C THR A 2 -14.63 -2.66 -0.69
N THR A 3 -14.85 -3.90 -1.11
CA THR A 3 -15.73 -4.85 -0.42
C THR A 3 -15.11 -6.24 -0.51
N GLY A 4 -15.02 -6.94 0.61
CA GLY A 4 -14.65 -8.35 0.62
C GLY A 4 -15.77 -9.25 0.09
N ASP A 5 -15.47 -10.51 -0.19
CA ASP A 5 -16.39 -11.52 -0.71
C ASP A 5 -17.49 -11.95 0.28
N ALA A 6 -17.50 -11.36 1.47
CA ALA A 6 -18.45 -11.62 2.54
C ALA A 6 -18.55 -13.11 2.91
N THR A 7 -17.44 -13.85 2.84
CA THR A 7 -17.33 -15.30 3.07
C THR A 7 -18.11 -16.19 2.08
N ASN A 8 -18.67 -15.59 1.03
CA ASN A 8 -19.27 -16.31 -0.08
C ASN A 8 -18.54 -15.96 -1.38
N ALA A 9 -17.42 -16.65 -1.59
CA ALA A 9 -16.48 -16.38 -2.65
C ALA A 9 -17.12 -16.29 -4.05
N ASN A 10 -18.15 -17.10 -4.34
CA ASN A 10 -18.84 -17.09 -5.64
C ASN A 10 -19.53 -15.76 -5.95
N LEU A 11 -19.94 -14.99 -4.95
CA LEU A 11 -20.54 -13.66 -5.15
C LEU A 11 -19.55 -12.68 -5.79
N SER A 12 -18.24 -12.91 -5.67
CA SER A 12 -17.21 -12.07 -6.29
C SER A 12 -17.33 -12.04 -7.82
N GLN A 13 -17.80 -13.12 -8.43
CA GLN A 13 -18.03 -13.24 -9.88
C GLN A 13 -19.40 -12.70 -10.33
N ASP A 14 -20.36 -12.54 -9.40
CA ASP A 14 -21.68 -11.97 -9.70
C ASP A 14 -21.63 -10.44 -9.67
N THR A 15 -21.81 -9.79 -10.82
CA THR A 15 -21.81 -8.32 -10.98
C THR A 15 -23.09 -7.64 -10.48
N ALA A 16 -24.13 -8.41 -10.15
CA ALA A 16 -25.32 -7.93 -9.44
C ALA A 16 -25.13 -7.91 -7.91
N SER A 17 -24.12 -8.61 -7.39
CA SER A 17 -23.75 -8.59 -5.97
C SER A 17 -22.74 -7.47 -5.65
N LEU A 18 -22.78 -6.97 -4.42
CA LEU A 18 -21.81 -6.00 -3.91
C LEU A 18 -20.63 -6.66 -3.18
N ALA A 19 -20.59 -7.98 -3.03
CA ALA A 19 -19.50 -8.69 -2.36
C ALA A 19 -18.34 -8.98 -3.32
N GLY A 20 -17.11 -8.78 -2.87
CA GLY A 20 -15.90 -9.07 -3.65
C GLY A 20 -15.69 -8.11 -4.82
N LYS A 21 -15.88 -6.82 -4.57
CA LYS A 21 -15.91 -5.75 -5.58
C LYS A 21 -15.05 -4.54 -5.19
N ILE A 22 -14.64 -3.79 -6.20
CA ILE A 22 -14.39 -2.35 -6.06
C ILE A 22 -15.60 -1.63 -6.64
N LEU A 23 -16.18 -0.74 -5.83
CA LEU A 23 -17.39 0.02 -6.17
C LEU A 23 -17.03 1.49 -6.47
N ARG A 24 -17.73 2.07 -7.44
CA ARG A 24 -17.69 3.49 -7.81
C ARG A 24 -19.11 4.06 -7.79
N ILE A 25 -19.27 5.13 -7.01
CA ILE A 25 -20.51 5.89 -6.85
C ILE A 25 -20.22 7.38 -6.99
N ASN A 26 -21.24 8.18 -7.32
CA ASN A 26 -21.20 9.63 -7.24
C ASN A 26 -21.18 10.08 -5.76
N SER A 27 -20.83 11.35 -5.53
CA SER A 27 -20.80 11.93 -4.17
C SER A 27 -22.17 11.98 -3.50
N ASP A 28 -23.25 11.97 -4.28
CA ASP A 28 -24.64 11.87 -3.80
C ASP A 28 -25.10 10.42 -3.56
N GLY A 29 -24.23 9.43 -3.78
CA GLY A 29 -24.51 8.01 -3.63
C GLY A 29 -25.15 7.33 -4.85
N THR A 30 -25.44 8.06 -5.92
CA THR A 30 -25.99 7.47 -7.16
C THR A 30 -24.94 6.71 -7.95
N VAL A 31 -25.37 5.81 -8.86
CA VAL A 31 -24.46 5.09 -9.77
C VAL A 31 -24.12 6.00 -10.96
N PRO A 32 -22.82 6.22 -11.28
CA PRO A 32 -22.42 6.95 -12.46
C PRO A 32 -22.96 6.30 -13.73
N SER A 33 -23.45 7.10 -14.69
CA SER A 33 -24.02 6.59 -15.94
C SER A 33 -23.00 5.87 -16.84
N ASP A 34 -21.71 6.13 -16.61
CA ASP A 34 -20.59 5.52 -17.29
C ASP A 34 -19.99 4.34 -16.50
N ASN A 35 -20.66 3.80 -15.47
CA ASN A 35 -20.20 2.54 -14.86
C ASN A 35 -20.27 1.38 -15.87
N PRO A 36 -19.42 0.34 -15.72
CA PRO A 36 -19.37 -0.78 -16.66
C PRO A 36 -20.61 -1.68 -16.59
N PHE A 37 -21.33 -1.63 -15.48
CA PHE A 37 -22.53 -2.42 -15.23
C PHE A 37 -23.66 -1.50 -14.76
N ASN A 38 -24.91 -1.98 -14.80
CA ASN A 38 -26.06 -1.28 -14.22
C ASN A 38 -26.09 -1.45 -12.68
N SER A 39 -24.94 -1.20 -12.03
CA SER A 39 -24.72 -1.33 -10.60
C SER A 39 -23.52 -0.47 -10.16
N PRO A 40 -23.29 -0.25 -8.85
CA PRO A 40 -22.09 0.43 -8.36
C PRO A 40 -20.76 -0.29 -8.67
N VAL A 41 -20.80 -1.50 -9.22
CA VAL A 41 -19.60 -2.30 -9.48
C VAL A 41 -18.72 -1.63 -10.53
N PHE A 42 -17.47 -1.35 -10.16
CA PHE A 42 -16.43 -0.83 -11.05
C PHE A 42 -15.52 -1.95 -11.55
N SER A 43 -15.07 -2.84 -10.66
CA SER A 43 -14.37 -4.08 -10.98
C SER A 43 -14.82 -5.20 -10.03
N TYR A 44 -14.58 -6.45 -10.44
CA TYR A 44 -15.11 -7.63 -9.75
C TYR A 44 -14.09 -8.78 -9.74
N GLY A 45 -14.44 -9.88 -9.07
CA GLY A 45 -13.52 -10.99 -8.86
C GLY A 45 -12.46 -10.70 -7.81
N HIS A 46 -12.82 -9.97 -6.76
CA HIS A 46 -11.94 -9.68 -5.63
C HIS A 46 -12.30 -10.53 -4.41
N ARG A 47 -11.31 -10.95 -3.64
CA ARG A 47 -11.47 -11.60 -2.34
C ARG A 47 -11.66 -10.58 -1.22
N ASN A 48 -10.64 -9.79 -0.92
CA ASN A 48 -10.65 -8.89 0.25
C ASN A 48 -9.68 -7.69 0.08
N PRO A 49 -9.98 -6.76 -0.84
CA PRO A 49 -9.19 -5.56 -1.06
C PRO A 49 -9.35 -4.57 0.10
N GLN A 50 -8.24 -4.00 0.57
CA GLN A 50 -8.23 -3.11 1.75
C GLN A 50 -7.57 -1.75 1.51
N GLY A 51 -6.73 -1.61 0.49
CA GLY A 51 -6.10 -0.35 0.14
C GLY A 51 -6.45 0.07 -1.29
N LEU A 52 -6.58 1.38 -1.51
CA LEU A 52 -6.74 2.00 -2.81
C LEU A 52 -5.91 3.28 -2.84
N ALA A 53 -5.15 3.48 -3.91
CA ALA A 53 -4.45 4.72 -4.18
C ALA A 53 -4.44 5.02 -5.68
N TRP A 54 -4.60 6.29 -6.03
CA TRP A 54 -4.36 6.78 -7.38
C TRP A 54 -2.95 7.34 -7.47
N ASN A 55 -2.25 7.08 -8.56
CA ASN A 55 -1.06 7.84 -8.90
C ASN A 55 -1.42 9.21 -9.51
N GLU A 56 -0.41 10.01 -9.80
CA GLU A 56 -0.52 11.32 -10.46
C GLU A 56 -1.16 11.28 -11.86
N ASN A 57 -1.08 10.14 -12.55
CA ASN A 57 -1.70 9.92 -13.86
C ASN A 57 -3.15 9.42 -13.78
N GLY A 58 -3.71 9.28 -12.58
CA GLY A 58 -5.08 8.80 -12.36
C GLY A 58 -5.25 7.28 -12.49
N ILE A 59 -4.16 6.51 -12.50
CA ILE A 59 -4.18 5.04 -12.47
C ILE A 59 -4.45 4.58 -11.03
N LEU A 60 -5.50 3.80 -10.84
CA LEU A 60 -5.89 3.24 -9.55
C LEU A 60 -5.13 1.94 -9.29
N VAL A 61 -4.53 1.82 -8.10
CA VAL A 61 -3.91 0.59 -7.61
C VAL A 61 -4.64 0.15 -6.35
N SER A 62 -4.79 -1.17 -6.17
CA SER A 62 -5.39 -1.81 -5.02
C SER A 62 -4.43 -2.79 -4.36
N SER A 63 -4.56 -2.95 -3.05
CA SER A 63 -3.89 -4.01 -2.28
C SER A 63 -4.93 -4.97 -1.69
N GLU A 64 -4.64 -6.27 -1.75
CA GLU A 64 -5.65 -7.30 -1.53
C GLU A 64 -5.10 -8.53 -0.81
N HIS A 65 -5.90 -9.07 0.12
CA HIS A 65 -5.57 -10.34 0.78
C HIS A 65 -6.00 -11.54 -0.07
N GLY A 66 -5.07 -12.43 -0.38
CA GLY A 66 -5.32 -13.76 -0.90
C GLY A 66 -5.92 -14.71 0.16
N PRO A 67 -6.28 -15.94 -0.20
CA PRO A 67 -6.95 -16.92 0.68
C PRO A 67 -6.09 -17.52 1.81
N SER A 68 -5.02 -16.82 2.20
CA SER A 68 -4.18 -17.14 3.36
C SER A 68 -5.02 -17.62 4.54
N GLY A 69 -4.69 -18.81 5.08
CA GLY A 69 -5.36 -19.40 6.24
C GLY A 69 -6.58 -20.28 5.91
N GLU A 70 -7.50 -19.82 5.05
CA GLU A 70 -8.73 -20.55 4.72
C GLU A 70 -8.50 -21.71 3.75
N ARG A 71 -7.58 -21.53 2.79
CA ARG A 71 -7.27 -22.54 1.76
C ARG A 71 -5.82 -23.03 1.79
N GLY A 72 -5.01 -22.52 2.71
CA GLY A 72 -3.65 -22.99 2.96
C GLY A 72 -2.55 -22.45 2.02
N TYR A 73 -2.88 -21.57 1.08
CA TYR A 73 -1.92 -20.85 0.23
C TYR A 73 -2.18 -19.34 0.30
N ALA A 74 -1.14 -18.53 0.11
CA ALA A 74 -1.20 -17.08 0.30
C ALA A 74 -1.70 -16.33 -0.94
N HIS A 75 -0.82 -15.69 -1.71
CA HIS A 75 -1.14 -14.89 -2.90
C HIS A 75 -1.92 -13.63 -2.55
N ASP A 76 -1.38 -12.86 -1.61
CA ASP A 76 -1.79 -11.48 -1.44
C ASP A 76 -1.30 -10.66 -2.64
N GLU A 77 -2.10 -9.69 -3.09
CA GLU A 77 -1.95 -9.08 -4.41
C GLU A 77 -1.85 -7.55 -4.34
N ILE A 78 -1.12 -6.99 -5.30
CA ILE A 78 -1.20 -5.61 -5.74
C ILE A 78 -1.78 -5.62 -7.16
N ASN A 79 -2.87 -4.90 -7.35
CA ASN A 79 -3.66 -4.93 -8.58
C ASN A 79 -3.74 -3.53 -9.19
N VAL A 80 -3.49 -3.40 -10.50
CA VAL A 80 -3.84 -2.18 -11.25
C VAL A 80 -5.31 -2.29 -11.63
N ILE A 81 -6.12 -1.35 -11.17
CA ILE A 81 -7.58 -1.42 -11.24
C ILE A 81 -8.11 -0.75 -12.50
N GLU A 82 -8.79 -1.56 -13.29
CA GLU A 82 -9.37 -1.16 -14.57
C GLU A 82 -10.89 -1.36 -14.58
N ARG A 83 -11.57 -0.45 -15.30
CA ARG A 83 -13.02 -0.43 -15.42
C ARG A 83 -13.55 -1.73 -16.06
N GLY A 84 -14.41 -2.44 -15.34
CA GLY A 84 -15.14 -3.62 -15.80
C GLY A 84 -14.32 -4.91 -15.81
N LYS A 85 -13.07 -4.89 -15.34
CA LYS A 85 -12.19 -6.06 -15.34
C LYS A 85 -12.51 -7.06 -14.22
N ASN A 86 -12.18 -8.32 -14.49
CA ASN A 86 -12.32 -9.46 -13.59
C ASN A 86 -10.95 -9.84 -13.02
N TYR A 87 -10.79 -9.77 -11.69
CA TYR A 87 -9.55 -10.12 -10.98
C TYR A 87 -9.53 -11.61 -10.56
N GLY A 88 -10.52 -12.39 -11.01
CA GLY A 88 -10.44 -13.84 -11.06
C GLY A 88 -10.87 -14.59 -9.80
N TRP A 89 -10.85 -13.98 -8.61
CA TRP A 89 -11.30 -14.68 -7.40
C TRP A 89 -12.77 -15.13 -7.53
N PRO A 90 -13.13 -16.38 -7.17
CA PRO A 90 -12.29 -17.43 -6.59
C PRO A 90 -11.79 -18.48 -7.58
N ILE A 91 -11.99 -18.25 -8.87
CA ILE A 91 -11.63 -19.18 -9.94
C ILE A 91 -10.11 -19.18 -10.13
N ILE A 92 -9.51 -17.99 -10.13
CA ILE A 92 -8.07 -17.73 -10.19
C ILE A 92 -7.60 -17.12 -8.86
N VAL A 93 -6.36 -17.44 -8.48
CA VAL A 93 -5.63 -16.83 -7.38
C VAL A 93 -4.21 -16.57 -7.88
N GLY A 94 -3.74 -15.32 -7.83
CA GLY A 94 -2.47 -14.94 -8.47
C GLY A 94 -2.61 -14.92 -10.00
N ASP A 95 -1.69 -15.60 -10.70
CA ASP A 95 -1.61 -15.53 -12.15
C ASP A 95 -2.59 -16.45 -12.89
N SER A 96 -3.12 -15.95 -14.01
CA SER A 96 -3.86 -16.71 -15.02
C SER A 96 -3.22 -16.59 -16.40
N ASN A 97 -3.38 -17.64 -17.20
CA ASN A 97 -3.10 -17.61 -18.65
C ASN A 97 -4.36 -17.30 -19.48
N ASP A 98 -5.53 -17.24 -18.85
CA ASP A 98 -6.79 -16.90 -19.50
C ASP A 98 -7.00 -15.38 -19.44
N ILE A 99 -7.04 -14.76 -20.62
CA ILE A 99 -7.13 -13.31 -20.83
C ILE A 99 -8.46 -12.70 -20.33
N VAL A 100 -9.45 -13.52 -20.01
CA VAL A 100 -10.69 -13.06 -19.36
C VAL A 100 -10.41 -12.53 -17.95
N TYR A 101 -9.33 -13.01 -17.31
CA TYR A 101 -8.90 -12.56 -15.99
C TYR A 101 -7.74 -11.57 -16.09
N THR A 102 -7.68 -10.68 -15.11
CA THR A 102 -6.65 -9.65 -14.99
C THR A 102 -5.70 -10.08 -13.89
N ASN A 103 -4.43 -10.30 -14.25
CA ASN A 103 -3.41 -10.70 -13.28
C ASN A 103 -2.99 -9.51 -12.40
N PRO A 104 -2.57 -9.77 -11.15
CA PRO A 104 -1.93 -8.76 -10.33
C PRO A 104 -0.59 -8.32 -10.94
N ILE A 105 -0.19 -7.07 -10.69
CA ILE A 105 1.16 -6.60 -11.07
C ILE A 105 2.23 -7.24 -10.18
N LEU A 106 1.83 -7.62 -8.95
CA LEU A 106 2.69 -8.26 -7.98
C LEU A 106 1.84 -9.12 -7.04
N HIS A 107 2.28 -10.35 -6.77
CA HIS A 107 1.66 -11.18 -5.74
C HIS A 107 2.70 -11.83 -4.84
N SER A 108 2.26 -12.24 -3.65
CA SER A 108 3.14 -12.73 -2.59
C SER A 108 3.59 -14.19 -2.72
N GLY A 109 3.00 -14.94 -3.67
CA GLY A 109 3.21 -16.37 -3.81
C GLY A 109 2.74 -17.07 -2.55
N ASP A 110 3.54 -17.97 -1.99
CA ASP A 110 3.15 -18.74 -0.80
C ASP A 110 3.36 -18.00 0.54
N ILE A 111 3.90 -16.78 0.52
CA ILE A 111 4.15 -15.99 1.73
C ILE A 111 2.95 -15.08 1.98
N THR A 112 2.37 -15.11 3.18
CA THR A 112 1.34 -14.12 3.54
C THR A 112 1.97 -12.79 3.92
N TRP A 113 1.57 -11.72 3.24
CA TRP A 113 1.83 -10.33 3.61
C TRP A 113 0.69 -9.74 4.45
N ALA A 114 -0.57 -10.07 4.10
CA ALA A 114 -1.79 -9.43 4.55
C ALA A 114 -1.74 -7.90 4.38
N PRO A 115 -1.75 -7.40 3.13
CA PRO A 115 -1.63 -5.99 2.82
C PRO A 115 -2.92 -5.22 3.11
N SER A 116 -2.78 -4.01 3.61
CA SER A 116 -3.90 -3.18 4.08
C SER A 116 -3.89 -1.82 3.37
N GLY A 117 -3.78 -0.71 4.09
CA GLY A 117 -3.75 0.63 3.49
C GLY A 117 -2.65 0.78 2.44
N LEU A 118 -2.96 1.55 1.41
CA LEU A 118 -2.09 1.83 0.27
C LEU A 118 -2.03 3.35 0.07
N LEU A 119 -0.83 3.88 -0.07
CA LEU A 119 -0.56 5.30 -0.26
C LEU A 119 0.30 5.48 -1.51
N TYR A 120 -0.06 6.43 -2.38
CA TYR A 120 0.87 6.97 -3.38
C TYR A 120 1.51 8.24 -2.82
N TYR A 121 2.84 8.29 -2.76
CA TYR A 121 3.55 9.41 -2.14
C TYR A 121 4.05 10.41 -3.20
N TYR A 122 3.54 11.65 -3.15
CA TYR A 122 3.79 12.66 -4.21
C TYR A 122 4.68 13.84 -3.78
N SER A 123 5.07 13.92 -2.50
CA SER A 123 5.80 15.07 -1.98
C SER A 123 7.30 14.96 -2.24
N ASP A 124 7.98 16.10 -2.32
CA ASP A 124 9.44 16.19 -2.34
C ASP A 124 10.09 16.07 -0.96
N LYS A 125 9.30 16.05 0.13
CA LYS A 125 9.83 16.05 1.50
C LYS A 125 10.64 14.78 1.84
N ILE A 126 10.21 13.62 1.33
CA ILE A 126 10.92 12.34 1.41
C ILE A 126 11.21 11.88 -0.03
N PRO A 127 12.28 12.38 -0.67
CA PRO A 127 12.54 12.21 -2.11
C PRO A 127 12.55 10.74 -2.58
N GLU A 128 13.06 9.83 -1.77
CA GLU A 128 13.16 8.40 -2.05
C GLU A 128 11.80 7.69 -2.14
N TRP A 129 10.73 8.30 -1.64
CA TRP A 129 9.36 7.79 -1.74
C TRP A 129 8.57 8.49 -2.84
N LYS A 130 9.07 9.60 -3.39
CA LYS A 130 8.35 10.35 -4.41
C LYS A 130 8.07 9.47 -5.63
N GLY A 131 6.81 9.43 -6.04
CA GLY A 131 6.33 8.63 -7.16
C GLY A 131 6.16 7.14 -6.85
N LYS A 132 6.30 6.71 -5.58
CA LYS A 132 6.21 5.31 -5.17
C LYS A 132 4.92 5.04 -4.40
N PHE A 133 4.53 3.77 -4.38
CA PHE A 133 3.45 3.28 -3.53
C PHE A 133 4.01 2.74 -2.22
N LEU A 134 3.39 3.08 -1.11
CA LEU A 134 3.67 2.54 0.21
C LEU A 134 2.49 1.67 0.65
N VAL A 135 2.75 0.40 0.93
CA VAL A 135 1.75 -0.58 1.32
C VAL A 135 1.95 -0.98 2.78
N ALA A 136 0.93 -0.78 3.61
CA ALA A 136 0.92 -1.21 5.00
C ALA A 136 0.69 -2.72 5.11
N MET A 137 1.58 -3.45 5.79
CA MET A 137 1.45 -4.90 5.95
C MET A 137 1.04 -5.28 7.38
N LEU A 138 -0.02 -6.08 7.49
CA LEU A 138 -0.51 -6.58 8.78
C LEU A 138 0.34 -7.76 9.26
N ARG A 139 0.27 -8.90 8.57
CA ARG A 139 1.03 -10.11 8.98
C ARG A 139 2.50 -9.99 8.59
N GLY A 140 2.79 -9.26 7.52
CA GLY A 140 4.15 -8.96 7.10
C GLY A 140 4.88 -8.00 8.04
N GLU A 141 4.18 -7.21 8.86
CA GLU A 141 4.77 -6.30 9.86
C GLU A 141 5.85 -5.35 9.31
N HIS A 142 5.58 -4.76 8.15
CA HIS A 142 6.46 -3.78 7.49
C HIS A 142 5.64 -2.82 6.64
N VAL A 143 6.27 -1.76 6.15
CA VAL A 143 5.79 -1.01 4.99
C VAL A 143 6.56 -1.49 3.77
N MET A 144 5.84 -1.86 2.71
CA MET A 144 6.45 -2.18 1.42
C MET A 144 6.45 -0.93 0.55
N VAL A 145 7.62 -0.48 0.12
CA VAL A 145 7.80 0.63 -0.82
C VAL A 145 7.95 0.03 -2.22
N LEU A 146 7.03 0.37 -3.11
CA LEU A 146 6.93 -0.15 -4.46
C LEU A 146 7.20 0.94 -5.49
N ASP A 147 8.20 0.72 -6.32
CA ASP A 147 8.41 1.45 -7.56
C ASP A 147 7.77 0.64 -8.69
N LEU A 148 6.69 1.16 -9.25
CA LEU A 148 5.88 0.48 -10.26
C LEU A 148 5.92 1.28 -11.56
N ASP A 149 6.32 0.62 -12.64
CA ASP A 149 6.10 1.10 -14.00
C ASP A 149 4.72 0.60 -14.46
N LEU A 150 3.71 1.42 -14.19
CA LEU A 150 2.32 1.08 -14.49
C LEU A 150 2.01 1.12 -16.00
N GLU A 151 2.82 1.79 -16.80
CA GLU A 151 2.63 1.86 -18.25
C GLU A 151 3.06 0.56 -18.92
N ASN A 152 4.16 -0.03 -18.46
CA ASN A 152 4.68 -1.29 -18.97
C ASN A 152 4.26 -2.51 -18.13
N GLY A 153 3.53 -2.30 -17.02
CA GLY A 153 3.08 -3.35 -16.12
C GLY A 153 4.23 -4.04 -15.38
N MET A 154 5.28 -3.31 -15.02
CA MET A 154 6.48 -3.85 -14.38
C MET A 154 6.67 -3.36 -12.94
N VAL A 155 7.31 -4.20 -12.13
CA VAL A 155 7.78 -3.83 -10.78
C VAL A 155 9.27 -3.50 -10.88
N ASN A 156 9.62 -2.22 -10.76
CA ASN A 156 11.01 -1.78 -10.78
C ASN A 156 11.72 -2.17 -9.47
N SER A 157 11.05 -1.99 -8.33
CA SER A 157 11.56 -2.43 -7.03
C SER A 157 10.45 -2.66 -6.00
N ALA A 158 10.75 -3.53 -5.03
CA ALA A 158 9.92 -3.77 -3.85
C ALA A 158 10.81 -3.84 -2.60
N GLU A 159 10.84 -2.75 -1.83
CA GLU A 159 11.65 -2.63 -0.62
C GLU A 159 10.79 -2.76 0.64
N LYS A 160 11.34 -3.39 1.68
CA LYS A 160 10.68 -3.46 2.99
C LYS A 160 11.34 -2.48 3.94
N ILE A 161 10.56 -1.62 4.57
CA ILE A 161 11.00 -0.70 5.62
C ILE A 161 10.22 -0.96 6.91
N PHE A 162 10.83 -0.63 8.05
CA PHE A 162 10.24 -0.84 9.39
C PHE A 162 9.87 -2.30 9.72
N GLN A 163 10.60 -3.26 9.15
CA GLN A 163 10.30 -4.68 9.29
C GLN A 163 10.43 -5.15 10.74
N GLY A 164 9.30 -5.51 11.35
CA GLY A 164 9.21 -6.00 12.73
C GLY A 164 9.27 -4.91 13.80
N ASP A 165 9.48 -3.65 13.43
CA ASP A 165 9.72 -2.56 14.40
C ASP A 165 8.44 -2.14 15.15
N TYR A 166 7.29 -2.20 14.47
CA TYR A 166 6.01 -1.68 14.98
C TYR A 166 4.89 -2.72 15.01
N GLY A 167 5.19 -3.97 14.65
CA GLY A 167 4.19 -5.01 14.48
C GLY A 167 3.29 -4.74 13.27
N ARG A 168 2.00 -4.98 13.43
CA ARG A 168 1.00 -4.94 12.36
C ARG A 168 0.69 -3.50 11.96
N ILE A 169 0.81 -3.19 10.67
CA ILE A 169 0.53 -1.84 10.16
C ILE A 169 -0.76 -1.89 9.34
N ARG A 170 -1.70 -0.98 9.62
CA ARG A 170 -3.06 -0.94 9.07
C ARG A 170 -3.25 0.08 7.97
N ASN A 171 -2.68 1.27 8.14
CA ASN A 171 -2.92 2.34 7.19
C ASN A 171 -1.78 3.37 7.18
N LEU A 172 -1.65 4.06 6.05
CA LEU A 172 -0.68 5.11 5.78
C LEU A 172 -1.40 6.26 5.09
N VAL A 173 -1.23 7.49 5.55
CA VAL A 173 -1.76 8.68 4.89
C VAL A 173 -0.70 9.77 4.84
N GLN A 174 -0.67 10.53 3.75
CA GLN A 174 0.23 11.67 3.58
C GLN A 174 -0.48 12.96 3.98
N SER A 175 0.21 13.83 4.74
CA SER A 175 -0.25 15.20 5.02
C SER A 175 0.07 16.14 3.86
N PRO A 176 -0.58 17.32 3.77
CA PRO A 176 -0.24 18.34 2.78
C PRO A 176 1.23 18.78 2.82
N ASP A 177 1.86 18.75 4.00
CA ASP A 177 3.27 19.12 4.18
C ASP A 177 4.24 17.99 3.79
N GLY A 178 3.73 16.83 3.38
CA GLY A 178 4.53 15.69 2.93
C GLY A 178 4.93 14.70 4.02
N ASP A 179 4.48 14.86 5.26
CA ASP A 179 4.68 13.84 6.30
C ASP A 179 3.79 12.63 6.07
N VAL A 180 4.23 11.45 6.53
CA VAL A 180 3.42 10.22 6.48
C VAL A 180 2.97 9.87 7.90
N PHE A 181 1.67 9.67 8.07
CA PHE A 181 1.08 9.15 9.30
C PHE A 181 0.76 7.67 9.12
N MET A 182 1.29 6.83 10.00
CA MET A 182 1.15 5.39 9.98
C MET A 182 0.35 4.91 11.19
N LEU A 183 -0.69 4.10 10.96
CA LEU A 183 -1.53 3.50 12.01
C LEU A 183 -1.16 2.02 12.19
N THR A 184 -0.91 1.58 13.42
CA THR A 184 -0.73 0.16 13.76
C THR A 184 -2.06 -0.57 14.06
N SER A 185 -2.04 -1.90 14.09
CA SER A 185 -3.21 -2.76 14.46
C SER A 185 -2.80 -4.00 15.25
N ASN A 186 -2.20 -3.77 16.43
CA ASN A 186 -1.64 -4.71 17.40
C ASN A 186 -2.64 -5.09 18.52
N ASN A 187 -3.92 -4.74 18.38
CA ASN A 187 -5.03 -4.99 19.30
C ASN A 187 -5.12 -4.04 20.50
N ASP A 188 -4.11 -3.99 21.38
CA ASP A 188 -4.19 -3.27 22.66
C ASP A 188 -3.19 -2.10 22.80
N ASN A 189 -2.21 -1.99 21.90
CA ASN A 189 -1.16 -0.96 21.95
C ASN A 189 -1.01 -0.22 20.61
N ASP A 190 -2.13 0.18 20.02
CA ASP A 190 -2.15 0.85 18.73
C ASP A 190 -1.70 2.30 18.78
N LYS A 191 -0.91 2.69 17.78
CA LYS A 191 -0.26 3.99 17.68
C LYS A 191 -0.51 4.61 16.32
N ILE A 192 -0.57 5.94 16.32
CA ILE A 192 -0.34 6.76 15.13
C ILE A 192 1.09 7.28 15.22
N LEU A 193 1.90 6.96 14.22
CA LEU A 193 3.30 7.34 14.11
C LEU A 193 3.44 8.36 12.98
N GLN A 194 4.07 9.50 13.26
CA GLN A 194 4.44 10.46 12.22
C GLN A 194 5.85 10.16 11.73
N ILE A 195 6.02 10.05 10.42
CA ILE A 195 7.29 9.87 9.74
C ILE A 195 7.60 11.17 8.99
N SER A 196 8.75 11.76 9.29
CA SER A 196 9.19 13.03 8.73
C SER A 196 10.70 13.05 8.51
N THR A 197 11.16 14.00 7.70
CA THR A 197 12.59 14.35 7.59
C THR A 197 12.95 15.40 8.62
N LEU A 198 14.18 15.35 9.14
CA LEU A 198 14.74 16.47 9.89
C LEU A 198 15.11 17.57 8.92
N GLU A 199 14.83 18.82 9.27
CA GLU A 199 15.60 19.93 8.71
C GLU A 199 17.06 19.75 9.14
N THR A 200 17.91 19.33 8.21
CA THR A 200 19.35 19.43 8.42
C THR A 200 19.70 20.90 8.33
N ILE A 201 19.75 21.60 9.48
CA ILE A 201 20.40 22.91 9.55
C ILE A 201 21.88 22.64 9.21
N PRO A 202 22.42 23.17 8.09
CA PRO A 202 23.84 23.02 7.83
C PRO A 202 24.58 23.79 8.92
N LEU A 203 25.22 23.05 9.83
CA LEU A 203 26.21 23.63 10.73
C LEU A 203 27.41 24.01 9.85
N SER A 204 27.51 25.28 9.50
CA SER A 204 28.76 25.84 8.96
C SER A 204 29.79 25.86 10.09
N VAL A 205 30.48 24.74 10.29
CA VAL A 205 31.71 24.72 11.06
C VAL A 205 32.82 25.14 10.10
N GLU A 206 33.35 26.35 10.26
CA GLU A 206 34.66 26.69 9.70
C GLU A 206 35.70 25.85 10.43
N ALA A 207 35.92 24.63 9.96
CA ALA A 207 36.97 23.74 10.43
C ALA A 207 38.21 23.95 9.56
N ASN A 208 39.28 24.49 10.16
CA ASN A 208 40.62 24.34 9.61
C ASN A 208 40.89 22.86 9.37
N GLU A 209 41.24 22.52 8.13
CA GLU A 209 41.33 21.17 7.58
C GLU A 209 42.01 20.16 8.52
N ARG A 210 41.33 19.04 8.76
CA ARG A 210 41.98 17.73 8.83
C ARG A 210 41.04 16.65 8.30
N SER A 211 41.54 15.89 7.34
CA SER A 211 40.85 14.85 6.61
C SER A 211 40.35 13.72 7.52
N THR A 212 39.03 13.51 7.56
CA THR A 212 38.47 12.18 7.82
C THR A 212 37.33 11.90 6.86
N THR A 213 37.30 10.67 6.38
CA THR A 213 36.38 10.11 5.38
C THR A 213 34.93 10.20 5.84
N SER A 214 34.10 10.89 5.04
CA SER A 214 32.63 10.92 5.18
C SER A 214 32.05 9.55 4.85
N ASN A 215 31.28 8.97 5.77
CA ASN A 215 30.33 7.91 5.46
C ASN A 215 28.93 8.55 5.40
N ASP A 216 28.27 8.45 4.25
CA ASP A 216 26.93 8.98 4.04
C ASP A 216 25.86 8.07 4.70
N TYR A 217 25.25 8.56 5.78
CA TYR A 217 24.07 7.95 6.40
C TYR A 217 22.83 8.83 6.14
N LEU A 218 21.66 8.22 5.93
CA LEU A 218 20.37 8.89 5.91
C LEU A 218 19.69 8.75 7.28
N LEU A 219 19.10 9.84 7.77
CA LEU A 219 18.51 9.95 9.11
C LEU A 219 17.00 10.12 9.00
N TYR A 220 16.23 9.17 9.54
CA TYR A 220 14.78 9.28 9.67
C TYR A 220 14.41 9.50 11.12
N VAL A 221 13.45 10.40 11.39
CA VAL A 221 12.89 10.59 12.73
C VAL A 221 11.42 10.23 12.73
N ILE A 222 11.06 9.40 13.71
CA ILE A 222 9.68 9.02 13.98
C ILE A 222 9.29 9.64 15.32
N ILE A 223 8.27 10.51 15.27
CA ILE A 223 7.68 11.09 16.48
C ILE A 223 6.48 10.21 16.84
N ALA A 224 6.65 9.40 17.90
CA ALA A 224 5.55 8.64 18.48
C ALA A 224 4.84 9.52 19.52
N ALA A 225 3.60 9.92 19.26
CA ALA A 225 2.77 10.64 20.23
C ALA A 225 2.28 9.68 21.33
N VAL A 226 3.16 9.39 22.30
CA VAL A 226 2.75 8.99 23.65
C VAL A 226 2.71 10.27 24.47
N ILE A 227 1.80 10.40 25.45
CA ILE A 227 1.66 11.57 26.33
C ILE A 227 2.98 11.95 27.06
N THR A 228 4.03 11.16 26.92
CA THR A 228 5.44 11.52 27.12
C THR A 228 6.22 11.24 25.83
N GLY A 229 6.59 12.28 25.07
CA GLY A 229 7.23 12.15 23.76
C GLY A 229 8.57 11.41 23.83
N ILE A 230 8.69 10.32 23.07
CA ILE A 230 9.95 9.59 22.85
C ILE A 230 10.39 9.87 21.42
N LEU A 231 11.59 10.43 21.26
CA LEU A 231 12.27 10.56 19.97
C LEU A 231 12.92 9.22 19.61
N ILE A 232 12.60 8.68 18.43
CA ILE A 232 13.31 7.52 17.87
C ILE A 232 14.02 7.97 16.59
N VAL A 233 15.33 7.76 16.58
CA VAL A 233 16.25 8.17 15.51
C VAL A 233 16.77 6.92 14.81
N ILE A 234 16.53 6.80 13.50
CA ILE A 234 16.93 5.63 12.71
C ILE A 234 18.01 6.02 11.70
N TRP A 235 19.06 5.20 11.62
CA TRP A 235 20.17 5.35 10.68
C TRP A 235 20.07 4.33 9.56
N ARG A 236 20.08 4.78 8.29
CA ARG A 236 20.21 3.89 7.13
C ARG A 236 21.56 4.14 6.45
N LYS A 237 22.34 3.07 6.25
CA LYS A 237 23.57 3.09 5.46
C LYS A 237 23.19 3.08 3.98
N LYS A 238 23.73 4.00 3.16
CA LYS A 238 23.61 3.91 1.70
C LYS A 238 24.34 2.65 1.22
N SER A 239 23.66 1.84 0.40
CA SER A 239 24.25 0.72 -0.35
C SER A 239 25.03 1.23 -1.55
#